data_AF-A0A814D460-F1
#
_entry.id   AF-A0A814D460-F1
#
_cell.length_a   1.000
_cell.length_b   1.000
_cell.length_c   1.000
_cell.angle_alpha   90.00
_cell.angle_beta   90.00
_cell.angle_gamma   90.00
#
_symmetry.space_group_name_H-M   'P 1'
#
loop_
_entity.id
_entity.type
_entity.pdbx_description
1 polymer ?
#
loop_
_entity_poly.entity_id
_entity_poly.type
_entity_poly.pdbx_seq_one_letter_code
_entity_poly.pdbx_strand_id
1 'polypeptide(L)'
;MENIRIGFIGGGRIIQALLDGLNEADYLDKMHIWISCPSAEDDKSLLKRFNNTIHMTTSNTVLCNNCDIVLFAVKAKLIKSITNFLRFCEAGIKSPAKIKQITLITSTETNEQTKKIQIEQLNEFKEHLRKTHSIELIINYVTGLHDREIKLNNGWIIKIGRGLDFYKPPECKLSIGYYDLDLRPCHQTTIDIFHTERIQSSS
;
A
#
# COMPACT_ATOMS: atom_id res chain seq x y z
N MET A 1 4.75 -26.59 -29.66
CA MET A 1 4.41 -26.19 -28.29
C MET A 1 3.13 -25.39 -28.38
N GLU A 2 2.16 -25.65 -27.50
CA GLU A 2 0.85 -24.99 -27.53
C GLU A 2 0.98 -23.47 -27.59
N ASN A 3 0.13 -22.84 -28.38
CA ASN A 3 0.17 -21.42 -28.69
C ASN A 3 -0.43 -20.60 -27.53
N ILE A 4 0.20 -20.70 -26.35
CA ILE A 4 -0.28 -20.13 -25.09
C ILE A 4 -0.22 -18.60 -25.15
N ARG A 5 -1.34 -17.95 -24.85
CA ARG A 5 -1.48 -16.49 -24.80
C ARG A 5 -1.32 -16.02 -23.37
N ILE A 6 -0.34 -15.17 -23.13
CA ILE A 6 0.00 -14.67 -21.79
C ILE A 6 -0.42 -13.21 -21.69
N GLY A 7 -1.24 -12.90 -20.70
CA GLY A 7 -1.71 -11.56 -20.40
C GLY A 7 -1.07 -10.99 -19.15
N PHE A 8 -0.63 -9.74 -19.18
CA PHE A 8 -0.17 -8.99 -18.01
C PHE A 8 -1.12 -7.85 -17.70
N ILE A 9 -1.64 -7.80 -16.47
CA ILE A 9 -2.37 -6.65 -15.97
C ILE A 9 -1.37 -5.72 -15.27
N GLY A 10 -1.16 -4.52 -15.81
CA GLY A 10 -0.13 -3.54 -15.39
C GLY A 10 1.09 -3.54 -16.31
N GLY A 11 1.48 -2.36 -16.82
CA GLY A 11 2.54 -2.19 -17.83
C GLY A 11 3.84 -1.53 -17.34
N GLY A 12 4.10 -1.55 -16.03
CA GLY A 12 5.24 -0.84 -15.44
C GLY A 12 6.60 -1.51 -15.66
N ARG A 13 7.63 -0.99 -14.99
CA ARG A 13 9.05 -1.43 -15.12
C ARG A 13 9.31 -2.93 -14.97
N ILE A 14 8.48 -3.66 -14.23
CA ILE A 14 8.61 -5.12 -14.08
C ILE A 14 8.35 -5.81 -15.42
N ILE A 15 7.31 -5.39 -16.14
CA ILE A 15 6.99 -5.92 -17.47
C ILE A 15 8.07 -5.52 -18.47
N GLN A 16 8.56 -4.29 -18.41
CA GLN A 16 9.65 -3.85 -19.27
C GLN A 16 10.89 -4.75 -19.12
N ALA A 17 11.37 -4.99 -17.88
CA ALA A 17 12.53 -5.84 -17.64
C ALA A 17 12.33 -7.30 -18.07
N LEU A 18 11.10 -7.81 -17.91
CA LEU A 18 10.73 -9.15 -18.37
C LEU A 18 10.80 -9.25 -19.90
N LEU A 19 10.23 -8.26 -20.61
CA LEU A 19 10.26 -8.22 -22.07
C LEU A 19 11.69 -8.02 -22.59
N ASP A 20 12.48 -7.16 -21.96
CA ASP A 20 13.91 -6.97 -22.28
C ASP A 20 14.65 -8.33 -22.17
N GLY A 21 14.44 -9.09 -21.08
CA GLY A 21 15.06 -10.41 -20.92
C GLY A 21 14.55 -11.48 -21.90
N LEU A 22 13.25 -11.46 -22.23
CA LEU A 22 12.68 -12.38 -23.24
C LEU A 22 13.16 -12.05 -24.67
N ASN A 23 13.42 -10.78 -24.93
CA ASN A 23 13.98 -10.30 -26.20
C ASN A 23 15.45 -10.72 -26.33
N GLU A 24 16.25 -10.55 -25.28
CA GLU A 24 17.65 -11.00 -25.26
C GLU A 24 17.78 -12.53 -25.42
N ALA A 25 16.79 -13.28 -24.97
CA ALA A 25 16.76 -14.74 -25.07
C ALA A 25 16.11 -15.27 -26.36
N ASP A 26 15.73 -14.42 -27.33
CA ASP A 26 15.07 -14.80 -28.60
C ASP A 26 13.78 -15.63 -28.41
N TYR A 27 13.03 -15.36 -27.33
CA TYR A 27 11.74 -15.98 -27.06
C TYR A 27 10.56 -15.04 -27.27
N LEU A 28 10.80 -13.72 -27.34
CA LEU A 28 9.73 -12.72 -27.41
C LEU A 28 8.82 -12.92 -28.63
N ASP A 29 9.39 -13.12 -29.82
CA ASP A 29 8.62 -13.32 -31.06
C ASP A 29 7.89 -14.66 -31.13
N LYS A 30 8.22 -15.59 -30.22
CA LYS A 30 7.57 -16.91 -30.11
C LYS A 30 6.38 -16.90 -29.14
N MET A 31 6.11 -15.77 -28.49
CA MET A 31 5.06 -15.65 -27.47
C MET A 31 3.97 -14.67 -27.90
N HIS A 32 2.71 -15.02 -27.60
CA HIS A 32 1.58 -14.11 -27.76
C HIS A 32 1.33 -13.35 -26.46
N ILE A 33 1.93 -12.16 -26.34
CA ILE A 33 1.86 -11.36 -25.12
C ILE A 33 0.81 -10.26 -25.25
N TRP A 34 -0.07 -10.18 -24.25
CA TRP A 34 -1.03 -9.10 -24.07
C TRP A 34 -0.69 -8.31 -22.82
N ILE A 35 -0.83 -6.98 -22.87
CA ILE A 35 -0.59 -6.10 -21.73
C ILE A 35 -1.76 -5.13 -21.60
N SER A 36 -2.41 -5.14 -20.43
CA SER A 36 -3.44 -4.18 -20.06
C SER A 36 -2.81 -3.05 -19.26
N CYS A 37 -2.91 -1.83 -19.77
CA CYS A 37 -2.41 -0.62 -19.12
C CYS A 37 -3.53 0.45 -19.08
N PRO A 38 -4.20 0.63 -17.92
CA PRO A 38 -5.27 1.62 -17.76
C PRO A 38 -4.79 3.05 -17.46
N SER A 39 -3.53 3.26 -17.08
CA SER A 39 -2.98 4.60 -16.74
C SER A 39 -2.09 5.19 -17.84
N ALA A 40 -2.23 6.50 -18.04
CA ALA A 40 -1.74 7.33 -19.13
C ALA A 40 -0.21 7.28 -19.39
N GLU A 41 0.13 7.46 -20.67
CA GLU A 41 1.37 7.96 -21.30
C GLU A 41 2.75 7.40 -20.90
N ASP A 42 3.08 7.27 -19.62
CA ASP A 42 4.41 6.86 -19.15
C ASP A 42 4.70 5.39 -19.45
N ASP A 43 3.77 4.48 -19.17
CA ASP A 43 3.94 3.05 -19.45
C ASP A 43 3.98 2.76 -20.96
N LYS A 44 3.24 3.54 -21.76
CA LYS A 44 3.33 3.47 -23.22
C LYS A 44 4.72 3.88 -23.71
N SER A 45 5.40 4.83 -23.06
CA SER A 45 6.75 5.25 -23.47
C SER A 45 7.79 4.13 -23.29
N LEU A 46 7.68 3.34 -22.22
CA LEU A 46 8.62 2.26 -21.88
C LEU A 46 8.48 1.06 -22.81
N LEU A 47 7.24 0.75 -23.20
CA LEU A 47 6.88 -0.43 -23.99
C LEU A 47 6.85 -0.20 -25.50
N LYS A 48 6.99 1.06 -25.96
CA LYS A 48 7.00 1.44 -27.39
C LYS A 48 7.94 0.60 -28.25
N ARG A 49 9.09 0.19 -27.69
CA ARG A 49 10.12 -0.60 -28.39
C ARG A 49 9.63 -1.99 -28.80
N PHE A 50 8.60 -2.52 -28.13
CA PHE A 50 8.05 -3.86 -28.35
C PHE A 50 6.69 -3.84 -29.07
N ASN A 51 6.20 -2.68 -29.50
CA ASN A 51 4.85 -2.50 -30.06
C ASN A 51 4.52 -3.43 -31.24
N ASN A 52 5.53 -3.90 -31.97
CA ASN A 52 5.34 -4.80 -33.11
C ASN A 52 5.15 -6.27 -32.68
N THR A 53 5.46 -6.61 -31.42
CA THR A 53 5.47 -7.99 -30.90
C THR A 53 4.45 -8.19 -29.77
N ILE A 54 4.02 -7.12 -29.08
CA ILE A 54 3.05 -7.19 -27.97
C ILE A 54 1.69 -6.58 -28.35
N HIS A 55 0.60 -7.15 -27.83
CA HIS A 55 -0.74 -6.58 -27.91
C HIS A 55 -1.04 -5.72 -26.69
N MET A 56 -1.33 -4.43 -26.88
CA MET A 56 -1.69 -3.53 -25.78
C MET A 56 -3.18 -3.22 -25.77
N THR A 57 -3.79 -3.24 -24.58
CA THR A 57 -5.18 -2.82 -24.36
C THR A 57 -5.26 -1.94 -23.11
N THR A 58 -6.31 -1.15 -22.99
CA THR A 58 -6.63 -0.39 -21.78
C THR A 58 -7.64 -1.11 -20.89
N SER A 59 -8.22 -2.21 -21.36
CA SER A 59 -9.28 -2.96 -20.68
C SER A 59 -8.79 -4.31 -20.19
N ASN A 60 -8.86 -4.52 -18.86
CA ASN A 60 -8.58 -5.80 -18.24
C ASN A 60 -9.52 -6.90 -18.76
N THR A 61 -10.80 -6.58 -18.99
CA THR A 61 -11.78 -7.54 -19.52
C THR A 61 -11.38 -8.05 -20.90
N VAL A 62 -10.93 -7.14 -21.78
CA VAL A 62 -10.48 -7.52 -23.13
C VAL A 62 -9.23 -8.40 -23.05
N LEU A 63 -8.29 -8.09 -22.16
CA LEU A 63 -7.11 -8.92 -21.95
C LEU A 63 -7.48 -10.32 -21.44
N CYS A 64 -8.31 -10.41 -20.40
CA CYS A 64 -8.71 -11.70 -19.82
C CYS A 64 -9.45 -12.59 -20.82
N ASN A 65 -10.24 -12.02 -21.73
CA ASN A 65 -10.95 -12.79 -22.76
C ASN A 65 -10.03 -13.35 -23.85
N ASN A 66 -8.81 -12.81 -24.00
CA ASN A 66 -7.89 -13.15 -25.08
C ASN A 66 -6.65 -13.92 -24.60
N CYS A 67 -6.50 -14.18 -23.29
CA CYS A 67 -5.33 -14.83 -22.71
C CYS A 67 -5.69 -16.13 -21.98
N ASP A 68 -4.83 -17.13 -22.11
CA ASP A 68 -4.95 -18.40 -21.41
C ASP A 68 -4.38 -18.30 -19.98
N ILE A 69 -3.34 -17.50 -19.80
CA ILE A 69 -2.68 -17.25 -18.52
C ILE A 69 -2.65 -15.74 -18.27
N VAL A 70 -3.17 -15.29 -17.13
CA VAL A 70 -3.15 -13.87 -16.74
C VAL A 70 -2.29 -13.68 -15.49
N LEU A 71 -1.27 -12.85 -15.63
CA LEU A 71 -0.34 -12.46 -14.57
C LEU A 71 -0.63 -11.04 -14.11
N PHE A 72 -0.87 -10.87 -12.81
CA PHE A 72 -1.05 -9.56 -12.20
C PHE A 72 0.32 -8.92 -11.95
N ALA A 73 0.71 -7.99 -12.81
CA ALA A 73 1.95 -7.21 -12.71
C ALA A 73 1.70 -5.77 -12.24
N VAL A 74 0.61 -5.58 -11.48
CA VAL A 74 0.33 -4.33 -10.79
C VAL A 74 1.10 -4.27 -9.48
N LYS A 75 1.74 -3.14 -9.22
CA LYS A 75 2.31 -2.87 -7.88
C LYS A 75 1.15 -2.79 -6.90
N ALA A 76 1.17 -3.60 -5.84
CA ALA A 76 0.33 -3.36 -4.68
C ALA A 76 0.69 -1.97 -4.10
N LYS A 77 -0.05 -0.94 -4.50
CA LYS A 77 0.14 0.42 -4.01
C LYS A 77 -0.53 0.49 -2.64
N LEU A 78 0.20 0.01 -1.63
CA LEU A 78 -0.12 0.32 -0.24
C LEU A 78 0.32 1.76 0.02
N ILE A 79 -0.62 2.59 0.47
CA ILE A 79 -0.30 3.91 0.99
C ILE A 79 0.57 3.68 2.24
N LYS A 80 1.80 4.22 2.24
CA LYS A 80 2.79 4.02 3.31
C LYS A 80 2.19 4.22 4.71
N SER A 81 1.32 5.22 4.84
CA SER A 81 0.59 5.55 6.08
C SER A 81 -0.34 4.43 6.55
N ILE A 82 -1.05 3.74 5.63
CA ILE A 82 -1.91 2.59 5.97
C ILE A 82 -1.06 1.42 6.47
N THR A 83 0.10 1.16 5.83
CA THR A 83 1.01 0.09 6.29
C THR A 83 1.54 0.34 7.69
N ASN A 84 1.90 1.59 8.02
CA ASN A 84 2.36 1.91 9.37
C ASN A 84 1.22 1.81 10.40
N PHE A 85 -0.02 2.17 10.03
CA PHE A 85 -1.18 1.94 10.88
C PHE A 85 -1.44 0.45 11.12
N LEU A 86 -1.35 -0.38 10.08
CA LEU A 86 -1.47 -1.84 10.20
C LEU A 86 -0.43 -2.40 11.18
N ARG A 87 0.84 -2.02 11.05
CA ARG A 87 1.91 -2.42 11.98
C ARG A 87 1.65 -1.97 13.41
N PHE A 88 1.11 -0.77 13.60
CA PHE A 88 0.70 -0.29 14.91
C PHE A 88 -0.40 -1.17 15.52
N CYS A 89 -1.41 -1.54 14.74
CA CYS A 89 -2.44 -2.48 15.19
C CYS A 89 -1.87 -3.86 15.53
N GLU A 90 -0.96 -4.40 14.71
CA GLU A 90 -0.28 -5.68 14.97
C GLU A 90 0.50 -5.66 16.29
N ALA A 91 1.23 -4.57 16.56
CA ALA A 91 1.93 -4.38 17.83
C ALA A 91 0.96 -4.35 19.02
N GLY A 92 -0.19 -3.67 18.87
CA GLY A 92 -1.26 -3.67 19.86
C GLY A 92 -1.83 -5.06 20.14
N ILE A 93 -2.09 -5.84 19.08
CA ILE A 93 -2.63 -7.21 19.17
C ILE A 93 -1.64 -8.17 19.84
N LYS A 94 -0.34 -8.01 19.56
CA LYS A 94 0.73 -8.82 20.19
C LYS A 94 0.95 -8.46 21.67
N SER A 95 0.51 -7.28 22.09
CA SER A 95 0.63 -6.86 23.48
C SER A 95 -0.30 -7.67 24.39
N PRO A 96 -0.03 -7.76 25.70
CA PRO A 96 -0.94 -8.40 26.65
C PRO A 96 -2.27 -7.65 26.82
N ALA A 97 -2.43 -6.46 26.22
CA ALA A 97 -3.66 -5.67 26.33
C ALA A 97 -4.79 -6.29 25.49
N LYS A 98 -5.97 -6.44 26.11
CA LYS A 98 -7.18 -6.90 25.42
C LYS A 98 -7.87 -5.76 24.69
N ILE A 99 -7.33 -5.40 23.53
CA ILE A 99 -7.94 -4.39 22.65
C ILE A 99 -9.27 -4.94 22.11
N LYS A 100 -10.36 -4.20 22.29
CA LYS A 100 -11.69 -4.53 21.74
C LYS A 100 -12.11 -3.61 20.60
N GLN A 101 -11.66 -2.36 20.65
CA GLN A 101 -12.07 -1.33 19.72
C GLN A 101 -10.90 -0.40 19.42
N ILE A 102 -10.80 0.02 18.16
CA ILE A 102 -9.84 1.00 17.67
C ILE A 102 -10.63 2.07 16.90
N THR A 103 -10.37 3.34 17.19
CA THR A 103 -10.96 4.46 16.45
C THR A 103 -9.86 5.17 15.67
N LEU A 104 -9.94 5.14 14.35
CA LEU A 104 -9.07 5.87 13.44
C LEU A 104 -9.79 7.14 12.97
N ILE A 105 -9.20 8.30 13.27
CA ILE A 105 -9.62 9.58 12.71
C ILE A 105 -8.54 10.01 11.71
N THR A 106 -8.90 10.13 10.44
CA THR A 106 -7.94 10.43 9.36
C THR A 106 -8.53 11.38 8.34
N SER A 107 -7.69 12.07 7.58
CA SER A 107 -8.12 12.81 6.39
C SER A 107 -8.22 11.87 5.19
N THR A 108 -8.99 12.30 4.18
CA THR A 108 -8.99 11.65 2.86
C THR A 108 -7.91 12.23 1.97
N GLU A 109 -7.43 11.41 1.03
CA GLU A 109 -6.53 11.88 -0.02
C GLU A 109 -7.22 12.90 -0.95
N THR A 110 -6.44 13.84 -1.50
CA THR A 110 -6.96 14.91 -2.37
C THR A 110 -7.32 14.41 -3.77
N ASN A 111 -6.62 13.41 -4.28
CA ASN A 111 -6.90 12.80 -5.57
C ASN A 111 -7.97 11.71 -5.42
N GLU A 112 -9.02 11.78 -6.25
CA GLU A 112 -10.17 10.88 -6.19
C GLU A 112 -9.83 9.40 -6.40
N GLN A 113 -8.83 9.09 -7.24
CA GLN A 113 -8.39 7.71 -7.45
C GLN A 113 -7.68 7.15 -6.21
N THR A 114 -6.80 7.93 -5.58
CA THR A 114 -6.10 7.50 -4.36
C THR A 114 -7.02 7.44 -3.15
N LYS A 115 -8.02 8.32 -3.10
CA LYS A 115 -9.07 8.33 -2.07
C LYS A 115 -9.91 7.06 -2.11
N LYS A 116 -10.34 6.61 -3.31
CA LYS A 116 -11.04 5.32 -3.46
C LYS A 116 -10.20 4.16 -2.93
N ILE A 117 -8.93 4.09 -3.34
CA ILE A 117 -8.00 3.04 -2.89
C ILE A 117 -7.80 3.07 -1.37
N GLN A 118 -7.64 4.26 -0.78
CA GLN A 118 -7.51 4.43 0.67
C GLN A 118 -8.72 3.86 1.41
N ILE A 119 -9.93 4.23 0.97
CA ILE A 119 -11.18 3.78 1.59
C ILE A 119 -11.37 2.28 1.45
N GLU A 120 -11.11 1.71 0.26
CA GLU A 120 -11.20 0.28 0.01
C GLU A 120 -10.24 -0.52 0.91
N GLN A 121 -8.97 -0.11 0.98
CA GLN A 121 -7.95 -0.78 1.81
C GLN A 121 -8.27 -0.72 3.31
N LEU A 122 -8.73 0.44 3.80
CA LEU A 122 -9.10 0.58 5.22
C LEU A 122 -10.36 -0.24 5.56
N ASN A 123 -11.32 -0.35 4.64
CA ASN A 123 -12.50 -1.19 4.83
C ASN A 123 -12.17 -2.68 4.81
N GLU A 124 -11.28 -3.12 3.91
CA GLU A 124 -10.78 -4.49 3.90
C GLU A 124 -10.08 -4.83 5.22
N PHE A 125 -9.21 -3.93 5.70
CA PHE A 125 -8.53 -4.10 6.98
C PHE A 125 -9.49 -4.14 8.17
N LYS A 126 -10.52 -3.27 8.17
CA LYS A 126 -11.59 -3.27 9.17
C LYS A 126 -12.30 -4.63 9.25
N GLU A 127 -12.71 -5.19 8.11
CA GLU A 127 -13.36 -6.49 8.08
C GLU A 127 -12.42 -7.61 8.51
N HIS A 128 -11.13 -7.53 8.16
CA HIS A 128 -10.12 -8.50 8.60
C HIS A 128 -9.93 -8.49 10.12
N LEU A 129 -9.77 -7.31 10.74
CA LEU A 129 -9.64 -7.18 12.20
C LEU A 129 -10.87 -7.73 12.92
N ARG A 130 -12.07 -7.45 12.41
CA ARG A 130 -13.32 -7.94 13.01
C ARG A 130 -13.40 -9.47 12.95
N LYS A 131 -13.05 -10.09 11.82
CA LYS A 131 -13.15 -11.54 11.62
C LYS A 131 -12.08 -12.33 12.37
N THR A 132 -10.83 -11.86 12.34
CA THR A 132 -9.69 -12.62 12.87
C THR A 132 -9.51 -12.43 14.36
N HIS A 133 -9.74 -11.21 14.87
CA HIS A 133 -9.39 -10.83 16.24
C HIS A 133 -10.57 -10.31 17.07
N SER A 134 -11.79 -10.25 16.50
CA SER A 134 -12.97 -9.69 17.16
C SER A 134 -12.76 -8.24 17.64
N ILE A 135 -11.92 -7.48 16.92
CA ILE A 135 -11.64 -6.06 17.20
C ILE A 135 -12.50 -5.21 16.27
N GLU A 136 -13.22 -4.25 16.84
CA GLU A 136 -13.99 -3.28 16.08
C GLU A 136 -13.12 -2.09 15.66
N LEU A 137 -12.92 -1.90 14.35
CA LEU A 137 -12.28 -0.71 13.80
C LEU A 137 -13.34 0.30 13.32
N ILE A 138 -13.38 1.47 13.97
CA ILE A 138 -14.21 2.61 13.57
C ILE A 138 -13.33 3.61 12.83
N ILE A 139 -13.75 4.04 11.63
CA ILE A 139 -12.99 4.95 10.78
C ILE A 139 -13.83 6.22 10.56
N ASN A 140 -13.30 7.36 10.96
CA ASN A 140 -13.91 8.67 10.81
C ASN A 140 -13.02 9.55 9.91
N TYR A 141 -13.63 10.14 8.89
CA TYR A 141 -12.92 11.03 7.97
C TYR A 141 -13.18 12.49 8.30
N VAL A 142 -12.14 13.26 8.59
CA VAL A 142 -12.23 14.68 8.95
C VAL A 142 -11.22 15.50 8.14
N THR A 143 -11.65 16.65 7.62
CA THR A 143 -10.79 17.61 6.92
C THR A 143 -10.12 18.55 7.92
N GLY A 144 -8.89 19.01 7.63
CA GLY A 144 -8.18 19.95 8.52
C GLY A 144 -7.60 19.33 9.80
N LEU A 145 -7.37 18.02 9.82
CA LEU A 145 -6.66 17.37 10.91
C LEU A 145 -5.18 17.79 10.91
N HIS A 146 -4.74 18.42 11.99
CA HIS A 146 -3.33 18.75 12.22
C HIS A 146 -2.72 17.95 13.39
N ASP A 147 -3.58 17.48 14.29
CA ASP A 147 -3.17 16.78 15.49
C ASP A 147 -2.86 15.31 15.20
N ARG A 148 -1.70 14.87 15.68
CA ARG A 148 -1.18 13.50 15.54
C ARG A 148 -1.01 12.92 16.92
N GLU A 149 -2.09 12.31 17.40
CA GLU A 149 -2.20 11.79 18.75
C GLU A 149 -2.70 10.35 18.78
N ILE A 150 -2.28 9.62 19.80
CA ILE A 150 -2.74 8.28 20.15
C ILE A 150 -3.28 8.38 21.57
N LYS A 151 -4.55 8.02 21.75
CA LYS A 151 -5.22 8.04 23.05
C LYS A 151 -5.53 6.63 23.48
N LEU A 152 -5.12 6.29 24.69
CA LEU A 152 -5.42 5.01 25.33
C LEU A 152 -6.55 5.20 26.35
N ASN A 153 -7.38 4.17 26.53
CA ASN A 153 -8.52 4.22 27.43
C ASN A 153 -8.14 4.36 28.92
N ASN A 154 -6.89 4.06 29.26
CA ASN A 154 -6.32 4.20 30.60
C ASN A 154 -5.74 5.60 30.86
N GLY A 155 -6.06 6.59 30.03
CA GLY A 155 -5.70 7.99 30.27
C GLY A 155 -4.36 8.44 29.66
N TRP A 156 -3.59 7.53 29.06
CA TRP A 156 -2.36 7.90 28.36
C TRP A 156 -2.66 8.54 27.00
N ILE A 157 -1.96 9.64 26.73
CA ILE A 157 -2.03 10.38 25.47
C ILE A 157 -0.61 10.53 24.95
N ILE A 158 -0.35 10.04 23.74
CA ILE A 158 0.95 10.08 23.09
C ILE A 158 0.82 10.94 21.83
N LYS A 159 1.51 12.07 21.79
CA LYS A 159 1.56 12.95 20.61
C LYS A 159 2.88 12.75 19.89
N ILE A 160 2.82 12.54 18.57
CA ILE A 160 4.01 12.30 17.75
C ILE A 160 4.06 13.37 16.67
N GLY A 161 5.14 14.15 16.64
CA GLY A 161 5.32 15.27 15.71
C GLY A 161 5.34 14.90 14.21
N ARG A 162 5.33 13.61 13.86
CA ARG A 162 5.15 13.08 12.49
C ARG A 162 4.01 12.05 12.37
N GLY A 163 3.28 11.78 13.45
CA GLY A 163 2.31 10.69 13.50
C GLY A 163 2.99 9.34 13.32
N LEU A 164 2.36 8.39 12.66
CA LEU A 164 2.94 7.06 12.39
C LEU A 164 3.90 7.04 11.18
N ASP A 165 4.18 8.18 10.53
CA ASP A 165 5.08 8.29 9.37
C ASP A 165 6.43 8.95 9.72
N PHE A 166 7.08 8.44 10.77
CA PHE A 166 8.41 8.89 11.18
C PHE A 166 9.55 8.05 10.61
N TYR A 167 9.30 6.91 9.95
CA TYR A 167 10.36 6.10 9.33
C TYR A 167 10.84 6.70 8.00
N LYS A 168 12.16 6.76 7.80
CA LYS A 168 12.76 7.10 6.51
C LYS A 168 12.47 6.01 5.48
N PRO A 169 12.42 6.35 4.18
CA PRO A 169 12.37 5.34 3.13
C PRO A 169 13.59 4.40 3.24
N PRO A 170 13.45 3.11 2.90
CA PRO A 170 14.59 2.22 2.84
C PRO A 170 15.54 2.64 1.72
N GLU A 171 16.84 2.40 1.89
CA GLU A 171 17.87 2.75 0.90
C GLU A 171 17.70 1.95 -0.39
N CYS A 172 17.39 0.66 -0.26
CA CYS A 172 17.08 -0.22 -1.38
C CYS A 172 16.13 -1.34 -0.94
N LYS A 173 15.69 -2.17 -1.89
CA LYS A 173 14.75 -3.28 -1.59
C LYS A 173 15.33 -4.39 -0.72
N LEU A 174 16.66 -4.47 -0.61
CA LEU A 174 17.39 -5.47 0.15
C LEU A 174 18.20 -4.86 1.30
N SER A 175 17.88 -3.62 1.70
CA SER A 175 18.58 -2.96 2.80
C SER A 175 18.17 -3.56 4.14
N ILE A 176 19.11 -3.58 5.09
CA ILE A 176 18.80 -3.86 6.49
C ILE A 176 17.74 -2.85 6.96
N GLY A 177 16.77 -3.34 7.73
CA GLY A 177 15.62 -2.56 8.17
C GLY A 177 14.50 -2.41 7.13
N TYR A 178 14.50 -3.17 6.01
CA TYR A 178 13.38 -3.15 5.06
C TYR A 178 12.08 -3.68 5.69
N TYR A 179 12.17 -4.84 6.37
CA TYR A 179 11.05 -5.51 7.04
C TYR A 179 10.96 -5.18 8.53
N ASP A 180 12.09 -5.30 9.23
CA ASP A 180 12.21 -4.95 10.64
C ASP A 180 12.40 -3.45 10.81
N LEU A 181 11.45 -2.78 11.44
CA LEU A 181 11.50 -1.33 11.61
C LEU A 181 12.37 -0.88 12.77
N ASP A 182 12.76 -1.77 13.69
CA ASP A 182 13.68 -1.42 14.77
C ASP A 182 15.08 -1.09 14.22
N LEU A 183 15.39 -1.63 13.04
CA LEU A 183 16.62 -1.36 12.29
C LEU A 183 16.48 -0.22 11.27
N ARG A 184 15.30 0.39 11.14
CA ARG A 184 15.02 1.43 10.13
C ARG A 184 15.38 2.82 10.65
N PRO A 185 16.19 3.61 9.92
CA PRO A 185 16.41 5.01 10.28
C PRO A 185 15.11 5.84 10.32
N CYS A 186 15.00 6.72 11.31
CA CYS A 186 13.84 7.59 11.48
C CYS A 186 14.14 9.04 11.08
N HIS A 187 13.11 9.77 10.66
CA HIS A 187 13.11 11.23 10.61
C HIS A 187 13.10 11.79 12.02
N GLN A 188 13.74 12.95 12.20
CA GLN A 188 13.63 13.69 13.45
C GLN A 188 12.16 14.01 13.74
N THR A 189 11.73 13.70 14.96
CA THR A 189 10.37 13.97 15.47
C THR A 189 10.43 14.14 16.98
N THR A 190 9.46 14.84 17.53
CA THR A 190 9.19 14.87 18.97
C THR A 190 8.14 13.83 19.32
N ILE A 191 8.23 13.28 20.54
CA ILE A 191 7.23 12.40 21.14
C ILE A 191 6.92 12.96 22.52
N ASP A 192 5.69 13.43 22.70
CA ASP A 192 5.22 14.01 23.95
C ASP A 192 4.21 13.05 24.58
N ILE A 193 4.44 12.67 25.85
CA ILE A 193 3.62 11.70 26.56
C ILE A 193 2.92 12.38 27.74
N PHE A 194 1.61 12.24 27.80
CA PHE A 194 0.76 12.82 28.82
C PHE A 194 -0.13 11.78 29.49
N HIS A 195 -0.60 12.08 30.69
CA HIS A 195 -1.62 11.31 31.41
C HIS A 195 -2.77 12.24 31.81
N THR A 196 -4.01 11.84 31.57
CA THR A 196 -5.22 12.65 31.81
C THR A 196 -5.32 13.21 33.23
N GLU A 197 -4.94 12.42 34.24
CA GLU A 197 -4.97 12.86 35.65
C GLU A 197 -4.05 14.06 35.92
N ARG A 198 -2.95 14.21 35.16
CA ARG A 198 -1.99 15.31 35.33
C ARG A 198 -2.31 16.53 34.47
N ILE A 199 -3.26 16.44 33.55
CA ILE A 199 -3.70 17.55 32.72
C ILE A 199 -4.77 18.39 33.45
N GLN A 200 -5.58 17.78 34.31
CA GLN A 200 -6.66 18.48 35.02
C GLN A 200 -6.18 19.42 36.13
N SER A 201 -4.93 19.30 36.60
CA SER A 201 -4.38 20.12 37.70
C SER A 201 -3.82 21.48 37.26
N SER A 202 -4.10 21.93 36.03
CA SER A 202 -3.54 23.18 35.46
C SER A 202 -4.60 24.14 34.90
N SER A 203 -5.87 23.97 35.28
CA SER A 203 -6.99 24.83 34.88
C SER A 203 -7.56 25.60 36.07
#